data_AF-A0A399Z7Y9-F1
#
_entry.id   AF-A0A399Z7Y9-F1
#
_cell.length_a   1.000
_cell.length_b   1.000
_cell.length_c   1.000
_cell.angle_alpha   90.00
_cell.angle_beta   90.00
_cell.angle_gamma   90.00
#
_symmetry.space_group_name_H-M   'P 1'
#
loop_
_entity.id
_entity.type
_entity.pdbx_description
1 polymer ?
#
loop_
_entity_poly.entity_id
_entity_poly.type
_entity_poly.pdbx_seq_one_letter_code
_entity_poly.pdbx_strand_id
1 'polypeptide(L)'
;MTAIPLEQTRKQQRDEEAFIATQWTLMGRKFRRHKLAMVGTVMIVLFYLVALFCEFVATQDPLKRNTEYIHVPPQRVHFFGSSGFGPYVYGLKIEEDPRT
;
A
#
# COMPACT_ATOMS: atom_id res chain seq x y z
N MET A 1 -8.15 38.91 -51.46
CA MET A 1 -7.47 37.72 -50.91
C MET A 1 -6.55 38.18 -49.79
N THR A 2 -7.09 38.33 -48.57
CA THR A 2 -6.30 38.67 -47.38
C THR A 2 -5.84 37.39 -46.71
N ALA A 3 -4.53 37.21 -46.58
CA ALA A 3 -3.93 36.09 -45.87
C ALA A 3 -4.34 36.16 -44.40
N ILE A 4 -5.12 35.18 -43.95
CA ILE A 4 -5.44 35.00 -42.54
C ILE A 4 -4.12 34.73 -41.80
N PRO A 5 -3.79 35.45 -40.72
CA PRO A 5 -2.58 35.18 -39.95
C PRO A 5 -2.62 33.76 -39.39
N LEU A 6 -1.63 32.92 -39.72
CA LEU A 6 -1.50 31.52 -39.27
C LEU A 6 -1.59 31.36 -37.74
N GLU A 7 -1.29 32.42 -37.00
CA GLU A 7 -1.42 32.45 -35.54
C GLU A 7 -2.87 32.39 -35.04
N GLN A 8 -3.82 32.99 -35.76
CA GLN A 8 -5.22 33.02 -35.32
C GLN A 8 -5.87 31.64 -35.45
N THR A 9 -5.59 30.93 -36.54
CA THR A 9 -6.06 29.57 -36.76
C THR A 9 -5.54 28.61 -35.68
N ARG A 10 -4.25 28.71 -35.30
CA ARG A 10 -3.66 27.88 -34.23
C ARG A 10 -4.24 28.18 -32.85
N LYS A 11 -4.58 29.44 -32.55
CA LYS A 11 -5.24 29.81 -31.28
C LYS A 11 -6.65 29.25 -31.22
N GLN A 12 -7.45 29.45 -32.27
CA GLN A 12 -8.81 28.93 -32.35
C GLN A 12 -8.85 27.41 -32.25
N GLN A 13 -7.95 26.70 -32.94
CA GLN A 13 -7.84 25.25 -32.85
C GLN A 13 -7.53 24.76 -31.42
N ARG A 14 -6.62 25.42 -30.69
CA ARG A 14 -6.32 25.06 -29.29
C ARG A 14 -7.51 25.31 -28.35
N ASP A 15 -8.26 26.37 -28.59
CA ASP A 15 -9.41 26.74 -27.78
C ASP A 15 -10.61 25.81 -28.05
N GLU A 16 -10.84 25.42 -29.32
CA GLU A 16 -11.80 24.38 -29.70
C GLU A 16 -11.41 23.00 -29.19
N GLU A 17 -10.14 22.61 -29.30
CA GLU A 17 -9.63 21.36 -28.73
C GLU A 17 -9.78 21.34 -27.21
N ALA A 18 -9.54 22.46 -26.52
CA ALA A 18 -9.76 22.59 -25.08
C ALA A 18 -11.25 22.55 -24.69
N PHE A 19 -12.14 23.00 -25.57
CA PHE A 19 -13.59 22.96 -25.38
C PHE A 19 -14.18 21.57 -25.67
N ILE A 20 -13.63 20.85 -26.64
CA ILE A 20 -13.99 19.46 -26.98
C ILE A 20 -13.37 18.46 -25.99
N ALA A 21 -12.24 18.81 -25.37
CA ALA A 21 -11.62 18.00 -24.33
C ALA A 21 -12.64 17.70 -23.23
N THR A 22 -13.03 16.43 -23.16
CA THR A 22 -14.05 15.90 -22.26
C THR A 22 -13.87 16.45 -20.85
N GLN A 23 -14.93 16.96 -20.22
CA GLN A 23 -14.93 17.58 -18.86
C GLN A 23 -14.00 16.90 -17.84
N TRP A 24 -13.84 15.57 -17.94
CA TRP A 24 -12.88 14.76 -17.19
C TRP A 24 -11.42 15.20 -17.29
N THR A 25 -10.92 15.55 -18.46
CA THR A 25 -9.55 16.04 -18.67
C THR A 25 -9.32 17.39 -18.01
N LEU A 26 -10.32 18.28 -18.05
CA LEU A 26 -10.28 19.57 -17.36
C LEU A 26 -10.27 19.37 -15.83
N MET A 27 -11.07 18.44 -15.34
CA MET A 27 -11.14 18.07 -13.92
C MET A 27 -9.82 17.46 -13.42
N GLY A 28 -9.22 16.54 -14.19
CA GLY A 28 -7.94 15.91 -13.87
C GLY A 28 -6.77 16.90 -13.83
N ARG A 29 -6.74 17.88 -14.74
CA ARG A 29 -5.71 18.94 -14.73
C ARG A 29 -5.82 19.84 -13.49
N LYS A 30 -7.05 20.17 -13.07
CA LYS A 30 -7.30 20.97 -11.86
C LYS A 30 -6.96 20.19 -10.59
N PHE A 31 -7.29 18.90 -10.54
CA PHE A 31 -6.95 18.00 -9.45
C PHE A 31 -5.43 17.90 -9.21
N ARG A 32 -4.64 17.73 -10.28
CA ARG A 32 -3.16 17.68 -10.19
C ARG A 32 -2.51 18.97 -9.69
N ARG A 33 -3.20 20.12 -9.75
CA ARG A 33 -2.67 21.40 -9.25
C ARG A 33 -2.71 21.49 -7.72
N HIS A 34 -3.59 20.72 -7.06
CA HIS A 34 -3.71 20.72 -5.61
C HIS A 34 -2.73 19.72 -4.98
N LYS A 35 -1.67 20.24 -4.34
CA LYS A 35 -0.65 19.42 -3.65
C LYS A 35 -1.26 18.49 -2.59
N LEU A 36 -2.27 18.98 -1.84
CA LEU A 36 -2.98 18.16 -0.85
C LEU A 36 -3.72 16.97 -1.47
N ALA A 37 -4.41 17.22 -2.59
CA ALA A 37 -5.17 16.20 -3.30
C ALA A 37 -4.25 15.11 -3.87
N MET A 38 -3.09 15.51 -4.39
CA MET A 38 -2.06 14.58 -4.88
C MET A 38 -1.51 13.68 -3.78
N VAL A 39 -1.21 14.24 -2.60
CA VAL A 39 -0.73 13.45 -1.45
C VAL A 39 -1.80 12.45 -1.02
N GLY A 40 -3.07 12.87 -0.94
CA GLY A 40 -4.18 11.97 -0.63
C GLY A 40 -4.32 10.81 -1.61
N THR A 41 -4.24 11.10 -2.92
CA THR A 41 -4.25 10.04 -3.94
C THR A 41 -3.09 9.08 -3.80
N VAL A 42 -1.88 9.58 -3.55
CA VAL A 42 -0.69 8.72 -3.36
C VAL A 42 -0.88 7.82 -2.13
N MET A 43 -1.39 8.34 -1.02
CA MET A 43 -1.69 7.54 0.18
C MET A 43 -2.70 6.43 -0.10
N ILE A 44 -3.80 6.76 -0.79
CA ILE A 44 -4.83 5.78 -1.14
C ILE A 44 -4.24 4.68 -2.02
N VAL A 45 -3.49 5.05 -3.06
CA VAL A 45 -2.82 4.10 -3.95
C VAL A 45 -1.87 3.20 -3.17
N LEU A 46 -1.09 3.77 -2.24
CA LEU A 46 -0.19 2.99 -1.39
C LEU A 46 -0.95 1.95 -0.56
N PHE A 47 -2.06 2.32 0.08
CA PHE A 47 -2.87 1.36 0.84
C PHE A 47 -3.46 0.25 -0.04
N TYR A 48 -3.92 0.59 -1.25
CA TYR A 48 -4.38 -0.43 -2.20
C TYR A 48 -3.26 -1.37 -2.64
N LEU A 49 -2.04 -0.86 -2.83
CA LEU A 49 -0.88 -1.72 -3.13
C LEU A 49 -0.59 -2.66 -1.96
N VAL A 50 -0.54 -2.16 -0.72
CA VAL A 50 -0.35 -3.01 0.47
C VAL A 50 -1.44 -4.07 0.57
N ALA A 51 -2.70 -3.72 0.28
CA ALA A 51 -3.82 -4.67 0.30
C ALA A 51 -3.72 -5.72 -0.80
N LEU A 52 -3.24 -5.36 -2.00
CA LEU A 52 -3.06 -6.30 -3.10
C LEU A 52 -1.90 -7.27 -2.82
N PHE A 53 -0.83 -6.78 -2.18
CA PHE A 53 0.31 -7.59 -1.72
C PHE A 53 0.15 -8.04 -0.26
N CYS A 54 -1.10 -8.18 0.22
CA CYS A 54 -1.36 -8.53 1.62
C CYS A 54 -0.76 -9.88 2.00
N GLU A 55 -0.74 -10.87 1.10
CA GLU A 55 -0.13 -12.17 1.38
C GLU A 55 1.38 -12.09 1.66
N PHE A 56 2.07 -11.09 1.10
CA PHE A 56 3.49 -10.85 1.39
C PHE A 56 3.69 -10.10 2.71
N VAL A 57 2.83 -9.12 2.99
CA VAL A 57 2.97 -8.25 4.17
C VAL A 57 2.46 -8.93 5.45
N ALA A 58 1.39 -9.71 5.34
CA ALA A 58 0.73 -10.39 6.44
C ALA A 58 0.84 -11.91 6.25
N THR A 59 2.01 -12.46 6.57
CA THR A 59 2.25 -13.92 6.54
C THR A 59 1.43 -14.71 7.56
N GLN A 60 0.83 -14.02 8.55
CA GLN A 60 0.01 -14.63 9.58
C GLN A 60 -1.45 -14.29 9.35
N ASP A 61 -2.29 -15.31 9.28
CA ASP A 61 -3.74 -15.14 9.20
C ASP A 61 -4.27 -14.62 10.55
N PRO A 62 -4.84 -13.41 10.60
CA PRO A 62 -5.37 -12.84 11.84
C PRO A 62 -6.58 -13.60 12.38
N LEU A 63 -7.27 -14.40 11.55
CA LEU A 63 -8.39 -15.25 11.96
C LEU A 63 -7.94 -16.62 12.48
N LYS A 64 -6.69 -17.03 12.18
CA LYS A 64 -6.15 -18.30 12.62
C LYS A 64 -5.69 -18.19 14.08
N ARG A 65 -6.51 -18.71 14.99
CA ARG A 65 -6.15 -18.84 16.41
C ARG A 65 -5.32 -20.11 16.64
N ASN A 66 -4.04 -19.95 16.93
CA ASN A 66 -3.15 -21.07 17.27
C ASN A 66 -3.38 -21.53 18.72
N THR A 67 -4.23 -22.55 18.92
CA THR A 67 -4.60 -23.07 20.26
C THR A 67 -3.39 -23.56 21.08
N GLU A 68 -2.41 -24.16 20.43
CA GLU A 68 -1.18 -24.67 21.05
C GLU A 68 -0.31 -23.58 21.69
N TYR A 69 -0.45 -22.33 21.22
CA TYR A 69 0.36 -21.20 21.68
C TYR A 69 -0.41 -20.21 22.56
N ILE A 70 -1.66 -20.51 22.95
CA ILE A 70 -2.51 -19.60 23.74
C ILE A 70 -1.90 -19.27 25.10
N HIS A 71 -1.28 -20.26 25.75
CA HIS A 71 -0.73 -20.13 27.11
C HIS A 71 0.80 -19.99 27.14
N VAL A 72 1.41 -19.74 25.99
CA VAL A 72 2.87 -19.64 25.88
C VAL A 72 3.32 -18.23 26.28
N PRO A 73 4.25 -18.08 27.25
CA PRO A 73 4.80 -16.77 27.58
C PRO A 73 5.65 -16.23 26.40
N PRO A 74 5.74 -14.91 26.20
CA PRO A 74 6.56 -14.33 25.13
C PRO A 74 8.04 -14.72 25.32
N GLN A 75 8.58 -15.54 24.41
CA GLN A 75 9.96 -15.99 24.47
C GLN A 75 10.88 -14.99 23.75
N ARG A 76 12.03 -14.66 24.38
CA ARG A 76 13.07 -13.85 23.74
C ARG A 76 13.87 -14.69 22.74
N VAL A 77 14.34 -14.06 21.66
CA VAL A 77 15.26 -14.67 20.71
C VAL A 77 16.66 -14.72 21.34
N HIS A 78 17.23 -15.91 21.45
CA HIS A 78 18.57 -16.13 21.97
C HIS A 78 19.53 -16.35 20.80
N PHE A 79 20.71 -15.75 20.82
CA PHE A 79 21.67 -15.83 19.71
C PHE A 79 22.86 -16.78 20.00
N PHE A 80 23.07 -17.14 21.26
CA PHE A 80 24.17 -17.97 21.74
C PHE A 80 23.62 -19.28 22.32
N GLY A 81 23.72 -20.36 21.56
CA GLY A 81 23.23 -21.69 21.96
C GLY A 81 24.35 -22.73 22.03
N SER A 82 24.02 -23.93 22.52
CA SER A 82 24.95 -25.07 22.59
C SER A 82 25.34 -25.65 21.22
N SER A 83 24.58 -25.35 20.16
CA SER A 83 24.75 -25.88 18.80
C SER A 83 25.37 -24.88 17.80
N GLY A 84 25.66 -23.64 18.21
CA GLY A 84 26.29 -22.62 17.35
C GLY A 84 25.77 -21.20 17.55
N PHE A 85 26.14 -20.32 16.61
CA PHE A 85 25.73 -18.91 16.58
C PHE A 85 24.51 -18.74 15.64
N GLY A 86 23.36 -18.35 16.20
CA GLY A 86 22.15 -18.14 15.42
C GLY A 86 20.93 -17.85 16.29
N PRO A 87 19.92 -17.10 15.79
CA PRO A 87 18.70 -16.85 16.53
C PRO A 87 17.93 -18.16 16.75
N TYR A 88 17.74 -18.54 18.02
CA TYR A 88 16.95 -19.70 18.42
C TYR A 88 16.00 -19.38 19.58
N VAL A 89 14.98 -20.22 19.72
CA VAL A 89 13.99 -20.20 20.80
C VAL A 89 13.96 -21.60 21.43
N TYR A 90 13.73 -21.69 22.74
CA TYR A 90 13.64 -22.98 23.44
C TYR A 90 12.35 -23.72 23.08
N GLY A 91 12.45 -25.04 22.91
CA GLY A 91 11.30 -25.91 22.69
C GLY A 91 10.30 -25.85 23.85
N LEU A 92 9.02 -25.90 23.52
CA LEU A 92 7.93 -25.88 24.50
C LEU A 92 7.63 -27.32 24.93
N LYS A 93 7.44 -27.52 26.24
CA LYS A 93 6.92 -28.77 26.79
C LYS A 93 5.64 -28.44 27.54
N ILE A 94 4.51 -28.91 27.02
CA ILE A 94 3.20 -28.78 27.66
C ILE A 94 3.03 -30.01 28.55
N GLU A 95 2.87 -29.79 29.86
CA GLU A 95 2.51 -30.83 30.82
C GLU A 95 1.12 -30.49 31.37
N GLU A 96 0.17 -31.41 31.24
CA GLU A 96 -1.16 -31.31 31.85
C GLU A 96 -1.06 -31.79 33.30
N ASP A 97 -1.50 -30.99 34.26
CA ASP A 97 -1.52 -31.37 35.68
C ASP A 97 -2.63 -32.41 35.91
N PRO A 98 -2.31 -33.64 36.34
CA PRO A 98 -3.30 -34.71 36.55
C PRO A 98 -4.21 -34.51 37.79
N ARG A 99 -4.06 -33.42 38.55
CA ARG A 99 -4.80 -33.18 39.80
C ARG A 99 -5.97 -32.18 39.69
N THR A 100 -6.38 -31.80 38.48
CA THR A 100 -7.57 -30.95 38.24
C THR A 100 -8.52 -31.61 37.25
#